data_AF-A0A409YWA6-F1
#
_entry.id   AF-A0A409YWA6-F1
#
_cell.length_a   1.000
_cell.length_b   1.000
_cell.length_c   1.000
_cell.angle_alpha   90.00
_cell.angle_beta   90.00
_cell.angle_gamma   90.00
#
_symmetry.space_group_name_H-M   'P 1'
#
loop_
_entity.id
_entity.type
_entity.pdbx_description
1 polymer ?
#
loop_
_entity_poly.entity_id
_entity_poly.type
_entity_poly.pdbx_seq_one_letter_code
_entity_poly.pdbx_strand_id
1 'polypeptide(L)' 'MENNSENLDIAHPLATGFPLTTGSVKVVLPKNVTARDDYFVVLFGDSGNKSPKFKIHHA' A
#
# COMPACT_ATOMS: atom_id res chain seq x y z
N MET A 1 -2.28 8.44 -17.45
CA MET A 1 -3.19 7.54 -18.18
C MET A 1 -3.44 6.33 -17.29
N GLU A 2 -4.69 5.95 -17.09
CA GLU A 2 -5.02 4.69 -16.43
C GLU A 2 -4.89 3.56 -17.44
N ASN A 3 -4.21 2.47 -17.06
CA ASN A 3 -3.91 1.32 -17.92
C ASN A 3 -4.73 0.07 -17.54
N ASN A 4 -5.82 0.24 -16.78
CA ASN A 4 -6.61 -0.84 -16.18
C ASN A 4 -5.79 -1.84 -15.33
N SER A 5 -4.59 -1.44 -14.88
CA SER A 5 -3.76 -2.20 -13.96
C SER A 5 -3.83 -1.64 -12.54
N GLU A 6 -3.36 -2.42 -11.57
CA GLU A 6 -3.33 -2.08 -10.15
C GLU A 6 -2.24 -1.04 -9.81
N ASN A 7 -1.29 -0.78 -10.72
CA ASN A 7 -0.23 0.23 -10.57
C ASN A 7 0.56 0.10 -9.24
N LEU A 8 0.89 -1.13 -8.86
CA LEU A 8 1.63 -1.44 -7.64
C LEU A 8 3.08 -0.92 -7.71
N ASP A 9 3.51 -0.17 -6.70
CA ASP A 9 4.92 0.14 -6.49
C ASP A 9 5.57 -1.00 -5.69
N ILE A 10 6.17 -1.93 -6.41
CA ILE A 10 6.88 -3.09 -5.86
C ILE A 10 8.37 -2.78 -5.62
N ALA A 11 8.88 -1.70 -6.23
CA ALA A 11 10.28 -1.30 -6.10
C ALA A 11 10.56 -0.57 -4.77
N HIS A 12 9.55 0.11 -4.22
CA HIS A 12 9.63 0.85 -2.96
C HIS A 12 8.58 0.37 -1.95
N PRO A 13 8.72 -0.84 -1.37
CA PRO A 13 7.76 -1.37 -0.41
C PRO A 13 7.70 -0.53 0.87
N LEU A 14 6.50 -0.42 1.46
CA LEU A 14 6.28 0.29 2.72
C LEU A 14 6.93 -0.39 3.94
N ALA A 15 7.13 -1.71 3.88
CA ALA A 15 7.84 -2.50 4.89
C ALA A 15 8.33 -3.83 4.30
N THR A 16 9.40 -4.37 4.86
CA THR A 16 10.01 -5.64 4.44
C THR A 16 10.55 -6.41 5.65
N GLY A 17 10.64 -7.74 5.55
CA GLY A 17 11.35 -8.57 6.54
C GLY A 17 10.66 -8.70 7.91
N PHE A 18 9.34 -8.47 7.96
CA PHE A 18 8.56 -8.61 9.20
C PHE A 18 7.94 -10.00 9.32
N PRO A 19 7.84 -10.57 10.54
CA PRO A 19 7.13 -11.83 10.77
C PRO A 19 5.61 -11.66 10.60
N LEU A 20 4.97 -12.53 9.82
CA LEU A 20 3.51 -12.54 9.69
C LEU A 20 2.81 -12.87 11.02
N THR A 21 3.46 -13.62 11.90
CA THR A 21 2.96 -13.97 13.25
C THR A 21 2.81 -12.78 14.19
N THR A 22 3.41 -11.63 13.86
CA THR A 22 3.19 -10.38 14.61
C THR A 22 1.77 -9.83 14.41
N GLY A 23 1.04 -10.29 13.40
CA GLY A 23 -0.36 -9.95 13.14
C GLY A 23 -0.59 -8.53 12.58
N SER A 24 0.31 -7.58 12.87
CA SER A 24 0.28 -6.23 12.29
C SER A 24 1.67 -5.60 12.22
N VAL A 25 1.84 -4.66 11.29
CA VAL A 25 3.05 -3.85 11.13
C VAL A 25 2.66 -2.39 10.93
N LYS A 26 3.32 -1.49 11.65
CA LYS A 26 3.17 -0.05 11.45
C LYS A 26 4.09 0.40 10.31
N VAL A 27 3.55 1.16 9.38
CA VAL A 27 4.29 1.77 8.27
C VAL A 27 4.18 3.29 8.33
N VAL A 28 5.17 3.97 7.77
CA VAL A 28 5.16 5.44 7.65
C VAL A 28 4.75 5.79 6.24
N LEU A 29 3.74 6.65 6.11
CA LEU A 29 3.32 7.17 4.81
C LEU A 29 4.41 8.10 4.25
N PRO A 30 4.81 7.99 2.96
CA PRO A 30 5.74 8.95 2.37
C PRO A 30 5.20 10.38 2.43
N LYS A 31 6.08 11.37 2.57
CA LYS A 31 5.68 12.77 2.79
C LYS A 31 5.03 13.43 1.56
N ASN A 32 5.45 13.03 0.36
CA ASN A 32 5.06 13.68 -0.90
C ASN A 32 4.09 12.80 -1.71
N VAL A 33 3.12 12.18 -1.04
CA VAL A 33 2.10 11.37 -1.70
C VAL A 33 1.05 12.31 -2.30
N THR A 34 0.80 12.16 -3.60
CA THR A 34 -0.26 12.90 -4.29
C THR A 34 -1.61 12.60 -3.67
N ALA A 35 -2.45 13.61 -3.47
CA ALA A 35 -3.80 13.38 -2.96
C ALA A 35 -4.63 12.62 -4.01
N ARG A 36 -5.20 11.46 -3.62
CA ARG A 36 -6.11 10.63 -4.43
C ARG A 36 -7.06 9.85 -3.53
N ASP A 37 -8.08 9.24 -4.12
CA ASP A 37 -9.15 8.52 -3.43
C ASP A 37 -9.18 7.01 -3.69
N ASP A 38 -8.18 6.51 -4.41
CA ASP A 38 -8.12 5.15 -4.92
C ASP A 38 -6.87 4.38 -4.47
N TYR A 39 -6.18 4.84 -3.42
CA TYR A 39 -5.03 4.13 -2.85
C TYR A 39 -5.46 2.84 -2.17
N PHE A 40 -4.60 1.84 -2.18
CA PHE A 40 -4.76 0.59 -1.45
C PHE A 40 -3.39 -0.01 -1.14
N VAL A 41 -3.32 -0.94 -0.20
CA VAL A 41 -2.09 -1.68 0.13
C VAL A 41 -2.27 -3.16 -0.17
N VAL A 42 -1.17 -3.82 -0.54
CA VAL A 42 -1.09 -5.26 -0.78
C VAL A 42 0.00 -5.86 0.11
N LEU A 43 -0.36 -6.89 0.86
CA LEU A 43 0.63 -7.75 1.51
C LEU A 43 1.09 -8.81 0.50
N PHE A 44 2.31 -8.66 0.00
CA PHE A 44 2.92 -9.64 -0.91
C PHE A 44 3.37 -10.90 -0.15
N GLY A 45 3.07 -12.07 -0.71
CA GLY A 45 3.51 -13.37 -0.17
C GLY A 45 2.40 -14.21 0.46
N ASP A 46 1.21 -13.66 0.64
CA ASP A 46 0.00 -14.39 0.98
C ASP A 46 -1.11 -14.01 -0.01
N SER A 47 -1.80 -15.00 -0.56
CA SER A 47 -2.64 -14.82 -1.76
C SER A 47 -3.91 -14.03 -1.42
N GLY A 48 -4.10 -12.84 -2.00
CA GLY A 48 -5.36 -12.10 -1.91
C GLY A 48 -5.45 -11.01 -0.84
N ASN A 49 -4.36 -10.63 -0.18
CA ASN A 49 -4.37 -9.62 0.89
C ASN A 49 -4.29 -8.17 0.37
N LYS A 50 -5.30 -7.78 -0.42
CA LYS A 50 -5.52 -6.40 -0.85
C LYS A 50 -6.50 -5.69 0.08
N SER A 51 -6.15 -4.50 0.57
CA SER A 51 -7.06 -3.68 1.37
C SER A 51 -8.21 -3.10 0.54
N PRO A 52 -9.31 -2.64 1.18
CA PRO A 52 -10.20 -1.68 0.57
C PRO A 52 -9.45 -0.42 0.10
N LYS A 53 -10.02 0.29 -0.88
CA LYS A 53 -9.51 1.58 -1.30
C LYS A 53 -9.68 2.62 -0.21
N PHE A 54 -8.72 3.52 -0.07
CA PHE A 54 -8.73 4.62 0.87
C PHE A 54 -8.18 5.89 0.23
N LYS A 55 -8.45 7.00 0.92
CA LYS A 55 -8.22 8.35 0.41
C LYS A 55 -7.11 9.02 1.19
N ILE A 56 -6.16 9.60 0.47
CA ILE A 56 -5.09 10.42 1.04
C ILE A 56 -5.38 11.87 0.68
N HIS A 57 -5.40 12.71 1.71
CA HIS A 57 -5.63 14.14 1.61
C HIS A 57 -4.52 14.91 2.29
N HIS A 58 -4.24 16.11 1.81
CA HIS A 58 -3.39 17.06 2.51
C HIS A 58 -4.25 17.88 3.46
N ALA A 59 -3.67 18.27 4.59
CA ALA A 59 -4.30 19.15 5.57
C ALA A 59 -4.34 20.60 5.09
#